data_AF-A0A5E6T7S0-F1
#
_entry.id   AF-A0A5E6T7S0-F1
#
_cell.length_a   1.000
_cell.length_b   1.000
_cell.length_c   1.000
_cell.angle_alpha   90.00
_cell.angle_beta   90.00
_cell.angle_gamma   90.00
#
_symmetry.space_group_name_H-M   'P 1'
#
loop_
_entity.id
_entity.type
_entity.pdbx_description
1 polymer ?
#
loop_
_entity_poly.entity_id
_entity_poly.type
_entity_poly.pdbx_seq_one_letter_code
_entity_poly.pdbx_strand_id
1 'polypeptide(L)' 'MLKIVPDPPHHPNQSFEDLLVQTSEYLVRALTIARQTVLLHPNAPDQVLTLATMHEIEHARALVEVALSKVQSRH' A
#
# COMPACT_ATOMS: atom_id res chain seq x y z
N MET A 1 14.41 -37.62 14.10
CA MET A 1 13.56 -36.42 14.36
C MET A 1 13.70 -35.49 13.17
N LEU A 2 12.68 -35.39 12.31
CA LEU A 2 12.66 -34.40 11.23
C LEU A 2 12.28 -33.06 11.86
N LYS A 3 13.22 -32.10 11.90
CA LYS A 3 12.86 -30.72 12.24
C LYS A 3 11.95 -30.22 11.13
N ILE A 4 10.71 -29.87 11.47
CA ILE A 4 9.84 -29.13 10.56
C ILE A 4 10.53 -27.78 10.35
N VAL A 5 11.26 -27.66 9.24
CA VAL A 5 11.80 -26.38 8.79
C VAL A 5 10.63 -25.66 8.15
N PRO A 6 10.23 -24.47 8.64
CA PRO A 6 9.22 -23.69 7.94
C PRO A 6 9.74 -23.41 6.53
N ASP A 7 8.90 -23.66 5.52
CA ASP A 7 9.27 -23.38 4.15
C ASP A 7 9.72 -21.91 4.03
N PRO A 8 10.80 -21.64 3.27
CA PRO A 8 11.24 -20.27 3.05
C PRO A 8 10.08 -19.44 2.48
N PRO A 9 9.95 -18.15 2.87
CA PRO A 9 8.89 -17.30 2.37
C PRO A 9 8.94 -17.29 0.83
N HIS A 10 7.90 -17.84 0.22
CA HIS A 10 7.80 -18.01 -1.22
C HIS A 10 7.58 -16.65 -1.88
N HIS A 11 8.65 -15.96 -2.28
CA HIS A 11 8.56 -14.90 -3.29
C HIS A 11 9.57 -15.05 -4.45
N PRO A 12 9.88 -16.25 -4.98
CA PRO A 12 10.84 -16.35 -6.07
C PRO A 12 10.32 -15.79 -7.41
N ASN A 13 9.01 -15.62 -7.58
CA ASN A 13 8.38 -15.18 -8.83
C ASN A 13 7.20 -14.22 -8.59
N GLN A 14 7.38 -13.15 -7.79
CA GLN A 14 6.36 -12.10 -7.76
C GLN A 14 6.32 -11.41 -9.13
N SER A 15 5.17 -11.50 -9.81
CA SER A 15 4.99 -10.75 -11.05
C SER A 15 4.95 -9.25 -10.75
N PHE A 16 5.24 -8.43 -11.76
CA PHE A 16 5.09 -6.98 -11.61
C PHE A 16 3.65 -6.58 -11.27
N GLU A 17 2.66 -7.33 -11.78
CA GLU A 17 1.25 -7.13 -11.41
C GLU A 17 1.02 -7.40 -9.92
N ASP A 18 1.53 -8.51 -9.38
CA ASP A 18 1.41 -8.85 -7.95
C ASP A 18 2.02 -7.76 -7.06
N LEU A 19 3.15 -7.19 -7.49
CA LEU A 19 3.79 -6.08 -6.79
C LEU A 19 2.92 -4.81 -6.80
N LEU A 20 2.28 -4.50 -7.92
CA LEU A 20 1.36 -3.36 -8.00
C LEU A 20 0.10 -3.56 -7.16
N VAL A 21 -0.48 -4.76 -7.18
CA VAL A 21 -1.63 -5.12 -6.32
C VAL A 21 -1.25 -4.97 -4.86
N GLN A 22 -0.11 -5.57 -4.44
CA GLN A 22 0.39 -5.46 -3.08
C GLN A 22 0.67 -3.99 -2.69
N THR A 23 1.26 -3.20 -3.59
CA THR A 23 1.50 -1.78 -3.35
C THR A 23 0.18 -1.03 -3.11
N SER A 24 -0.86 -1.32 -3.89
CA SER A 24 -2.20 -0.74 -3.68
C SER A 24 -2.77 -1.07 -2.29
N GLU A 25 -2.64 -2.32 -1.84
CA GLU A 25 -3.06 -2.74 -0.49
C GLU A 25 -2.29 -2.02 0.63
N TYR A 26 -0.98 -1.81 0.45
CA TYR A 26 -0.17 -1.02 1.39
C TYR A 26 -0.63 0.45 1.44
N LEU A 27 -0.94 1.05 0.28
CA LEU A 27 -1.43 2.43 0.22
C LEU A 27 -2.81 2.58 0.89
N VAL A 28 -3.72 1.62 0.74
CA VAL A 28 -5.02 1.62 1.44
C VAL A 28 -4.82 1.56 2.96
N ARG A 29 -3.88 0.72 3.43
CA ARG A 29 -3.54 0.64 4.86
C ARG A 29 -2.92 1.94 5.36
N ALA A 30 -1.97 2.52 4.61
CA ALA A 30 -1.35 3.79 4.96
C ALA A 30 -2.40 4.92 5.07
N LEU A 31 -3.34 4.97 4.12
CA LEU A 31 -4.43 5.95 4.13
C LEU A 31 -5.35 5.77 5.34
N THR A 32 -5.65 4.52 5.69
CA THR A 32 -6.47 4.20 6.88
C THR A 32 -5.77 4.66 8.16
N ILE A 33 -4.46 4.42 8.28
CA ILE A 33 -3.67 4.88 9.43
C ILE A 33 -3.69 6.42 9.50
N ALA A 34 -3.44 7.10 8.39
CA ALA A 34 -3.44 8.57 8.36
C ALA A 34 -4.81 9.16 8.74
N ARG A 35 -5.91 8.59 8.21
CA ARG A 35 -7.28 8.97 8.60
C ARG A 35 -7.54 8.75 10.08
N GLN A 36 -7.11 7.60 10.62
CA GLN A 36 -7.28 7.30 12.04
C GLN A 36 -6.48 8.27 12.92
N THR A 37 -5.28 8.67 12.51
CA THR A 37 -4.49 9.68 13.23
C THR A 37 -5.22 11.01 13.35
N VAL A 38 -5.87 11.48 12.27
CA VAL A 38 -6.68 12.71 12.29
C VAL A 38 -7.86 12.59 13.26
N LEU A 39 -8.53 11.43 13.28
CA LEU A 39 -9.66 11.19 14.19
C LEU A 39 -9.25 11.12 15.66
N LEU A 40 -8.10 10.51 15.96
CA LEU A 40 -7.58 10.39 17.33
C LEU A 40 -7.00 11.71 17.86
N HIS A 41 -6.41 12.53 16.99
CA HIS A 41 -5.76 13.79 17.38
C HIS A 41 -6.29 14.98 16.54
N PRO A 42 -7.56 15.37 16.71
CA PRO A 42 -8.23 16.33 15.83
C PRO A 42 -7.69 17.76 15.91
N ASN A 43 -6.87 18.10 16.91
CA ASN A 43 -6.25 19.42 17.08
C ASN A 43 -4.72 19.34 17.16
N ALA A 44 -4.12 18.27 16.61
CA ALA A 44 -2.66 18.17 16.56
C ALA A 44 -2.07 19.30 15.70
N PRO A 45 -0.94 19.92 16.10
CA PRO A 45 -0.30 20.97 15.32
C PRO A 45 0.12 20.48 13.93
N ASP A 46 0.43 19.18 13.79
CA ASP A 46 0.87 18.55 12.55
C ASP A 46 -0.29 17.96 11.71
N GLN A 47 -1.54 18.31 12.03
CA GLN A 47 -2.70 17.79 11.30
C GLN A 47 -2.66 18.13 9.80
N VAL A 48 -2.18 19.33 9.45
CA VAL A 48 -2.02 19.74 8.04
C VAL A 48 -1.06 18.82 7.29
N LEU A 49 0.04 18.40 7.93
CA LEU A 49 0.98 17.45 7.33
C LEU A 49 0.34 16.06 7.16
N THR A 50 -0.51 15.65 8.10
CA THR A 50 -1.26 14.39 8.00
C THR A 50 -2.26 14.42 6.84
N LEU A 51 -2.99 15.53 6.66
CA LEU A 51 -3.92 15.71 5.55
C LEU A 51 -3.19 15.75 4.20
N ALA A 52 -2.04 16.43 4.12
CA ALA A 52 -1.20 16.41 2.92
C ALA A 52 -0.69 14.99 2.61
N THR A 53 -0.27 14.25 3.65
CA THR A 53 0.13 12.84 3.49
C THR A 53 -1.00 11.98 2.95
N MET A 54 -2.25 12.18 3.41
CA MET A 54 -3.42 11.48 2.87
C MET A 54 -3.60 11.75 1.37
N HIS A 55 -3.47 13.01 0.94
CA HIS A 55 -3.54 13.40 -0.46
C HIS A 55 -2.46 12.72 -1.30
N GLU A 56 -1.20 12.71 -0.84
CA GLU A 56 -0.10 12.04 -1.55
C GLU A 56 -0.30 10.53 -1.67
N ILE A 57 -0.84 9.89 -0.61
CA ILE A 57 -1.19 8.45 -0.65
C ILE A 57 -2.29 8.17 -1.68
N GLU A 58 -3.31 9.03 -1.74
CA GLU A 58 -4.41 8.90 -2.71
C GLU A 58 -3.90 9.10 -4.14
N HIS A 59 -3.01 10.07 -4.36
CA HIS A 59 -2.36 10.28 -5.66
C HIS A 59 -1.51 9.09 -6.09
N ALA A 60 -0.68 8.56 -5.18
CA ALA A 60 0.11 7.36 -5.43
C ALA A 60 -0.77 6.16 -5.80
N ARG A 61 -1.93 6.00 -5.13
CA ARG A 61 -2.87 4.91 -5.44
C ARG A 61 -3.44 5.04 -6.85
N ALA A 62 -3.80 6.25 -7.27
CA ALA A 62 -4.27 6.50 -8.63
C ALA A 62 -3.20 6.17 -9.68
N LEU A 63 -1.92 6.47 -9.42
CA LEU A 63 -0.81 6.07 -10.29
C LEU A 63 -0.64 4.54 -10.38
N VAL A 64 -0.83 3.83 -9.26
CA VAL A 64 -0.81 2.36 -9.23
C VAL A 64 -1.99 1.78 -10.01
N GLU A 65 -3.19 2.34 -9.89
CA GLU A 65 -4.36 1.94 -10.69
C GLU A 65 -4.11 2.12 -12.19
N VAL A 66 -3.49 3.25 -12.59
CA VAL A 66 -3.04 3.46 -13.98
C VAL A 66 -1.99 2.44 -14.40
N ALA A 67 -1.01 2.14 -13.54
CA ALA A 67 0.02 1.14 -13.83
C ALA A 67 -0.58 -0.26 -14.03
N LEU A 68 -1.52 -0.67 -13.18
CA LEU A 68 -2.25 -1.94 -13.29
C LEU A 68 -3.02 -2.03 -14.61
N SER A 69 -3.75 -0.99 -14.99
CA SER A 69 -4.50 -0.98 -16.26
C SER A 69 -3.57 -1.18 -17.48
N LYS A 70 -2.34 -0.64 -17.44
CA LYS A 70 -1.35 -0.82 -18.49
C LYS A 70 -0.78 -2.25 -18.53
N VAL A 71 -0.58 -2.88 -17.38
CA VAL A 71 -0.11 -4.26 -17.30
C VAL A 71 -1.19 -5.21 -17.85
N GLN A 72 -2.44 -5.02 -17.43
CA GLN A 72 -3.57 -5.83 -17.88
C GLN A 72 -3.87 -5.67 -19.38
N SER A 73 -3.65 -4.48 -19.95
CA SER A 73 -3.81 -4.26 -21.41
C SER A 73 -2.79 -4.98 -22.29
N ARG A 74 -1.69 -5.49 -21.70
CA ARG A 74 -0.60 -6.18 -22.41
C ARG A 74 -0.75 -7.70 -22.38
N HIS A 75 -1.83 -8.24 -21.82
CA HIS A 75 -2.16 -9.65 -21.76
C HIS A 75 -3.43 -9.89 -22.58
#